data_AF-A0A1I7HCU2-F1
#
_entry.id   AF-A0A1I7HCU2-F1
#
_cell.length_a   1.000
_cell.length_b   1.000
_cell.length_c   1.000
_cell.angle_alpha   90.00
_cell.angle_beta   90.00
_cell.angle_gamma   90.00
#
_symmetry.space_group_name_H-M   'P 1'
#
loop_
_entity.id
_entity.type
_entity.pdbx_description
1 polymer ?
#
loop_
_entity_poly.entity_id
_entity_poly.type
_entity_poly.pdbx_seq_one_letter_code
_entity_poly.pdbx_strand_id
1 'polypeptide(L)'
;MYNNKFRFALSIFWIVLGGVLMILSVLDIIDGTMFSGLGGGLIAVGALQVFRWTKYEKDAEYREKVDVEIGDERNKYISMLSWSYTGYAAIIIAAIGSLIAFILKQDELNRYLSCTFGFMMIIRYITYFIATRKN
;
A
#
# COMPACT_ATOMS: atom_id res chain seq x y z
N MET A 1 11.09 -6.11 20.84
CA MET A 1 9.67 -6.03 21.19
C MET A 1 8.91 -5.56 19.96
N TYR A 2 8.25 -6.47 19.26
CA TYR A 2 7.52 -6.18 18.03
C TYR A 2 6.29 -5.31 18.37
N ASN A 3 6.23 -4.07 17.87
CA ASN A 3 5.26 -3.08 18.34
C ASN A 3 3.87 -3.28 17.68
N ASN A 4 3.16 -4.31 18.14
CA ASN A 4 1.82 -4.70 17.68
C ASN A 4 0.82 -3.55 17.73
N LYS A 5 0.91 -2.68 18.74
CA LYS A 5 -0.01 -1.55 18.94
C LYS A 5 0.06 -0.55 17.80
N PHE A 6 1.26 -0.29 17.27
CA PHE A 6 1.43 0.63 16.13
C PHE A 6 0.84 0.04 14.84
N ARG A 7 1.08 -1.25 14.57
CA ARG A 7 0.52 -1.91 13.37
C ARG A 7 -1.00 -2.03 13.45
N PHE A 8 -1.54 -2.26 14.64
CA PHE A 8 -2.97 -2.23 14.89
C PHE A 8 -3.57 -0.84 14.67
N ALA A 9 -2.93 0.22 15.20
CA ALA A 9 -3.36 1.59 14.97
C ALA A 9 -3.31 1.96 13.48
N LEU A 10 -2.29 1.51 12.74
CA LEU A 10 -2.18 1.70 11.29
C LEU A 10 -3.34 1.01 10.56
N SER A 11 -3.74 -0.19 10.98
CA SER A 11 -4.88 -0.89 10.39
C SER A 11 -6.20 -0.15 10.60
N ILE A 12 -6.41 0.44 11.78
CA ILE A 12 -7.58 1.28 12.06
C ILE A 12 -7.54 2.55 11.21
N PHE A 13 -6.37 3.17 11.08
CA PHE A 13 -6.19 4.35 10.23
C PHE A 13 -6.65 4.09 8.79
N TRP A 14 -6.29 2.96 8.19
CA TRP A 14 -6.74 2.59 6.84
C TRP A 14 -8.26 2.40 6.74
N ILE A 15 -8.89 1.80 7.75
CA ILE A 15 -10.35 1.64 7.81
C ILE A 15 -11.03 3.00 7.89
N VAL A 16 -10.56 3.88 8.78
CA VAL A 16 -11.14 5.22 8.96
C VAL A 16 -10.99 6.04 7.69
N LEU A 17 -9.79 6.05 7.09
CA LEU A 17 -9.54 6.75 5.84
C LEU A 17 -10.45 6.23 4.71
N GLY A 18 -10.56 4.91 4.57
CA GLY A 18 -11.44 4.29 3.58
C GLY A 18 -12.91 4.60 3.81
N GLY A 19 -13.36 4.60 5.07
CA GLY A 19 -14.73 4.97 5.45
C GLY A 19 -15.05 6.43 5.14
N VAL A 20 -14.15 7.36 5.45
CA VAL A 20 -14.31 8.79 5.12
C VAL A 20 -14.43 8.97 3.60
N LEU A 21 -13.54 8.34 2.83
CA LEU A 21 -13.59 8.43 1.36
C LEU A 21 -14.90 7.86 0.80
N MET A 22 -15.38 6.74 1.33
CA MET A 22 -16.63 6.13 0.90
C MET A 22 -17.84 7.02 1.23
N ILE A 23 -17.88 7.61 2.43
CA ILE A 23 -18.96 8.54 2.84
C ILE A 23 -18.96 9.78 1.95
N LEU A 24 -17.81 10.42 1.75
CA LEU A 24 -17.69 11.60 0.89
C LEU A 24 -18.09 11.31 -0.56
N SER A 25 -17.79 10.10 -1.03
CA SER A 25 -18.13 9.63 -2.36
C SER A 25 -19.63 9.33 -2.53
N VAL A 26 -20.29 8.78 -1.50
CA VAL A 26 -21.76 8.58 -1.50
C VAL A 26 -22.53 9.90 -1.37
N LEU A 27 -21.95 10.90 -0.70
CA LEU A 27 -22.53 12.24 -0.59
C LEU A 27 -22.29 13.12 -1.82
N ASP A 28 -21.68 12.57 -2.88
CA ASP A 28 -21.38 13.24 -4.16
C ASP A 28 -20.53 14.53 -4.01
N ILE A 29 -19.75 14.60 -2.92
CA ILE A 29 -18.79 15.69 -2.65
C ILE A 29 -17.52 15.50 -3.49
N ILE A 30 -17.19 14.25 -3.80
CA ILE A 30 -16.05 13.80 -4.61
C ILE A 30 -16.51 12.72 -5.59
N ASP A 31 -15.77 12.51 -6.69
CA ASP A 31 -16.13 11.54 -7.75
C ASP A 31 -16.60 10.18 -7.19
N GLY A 32 -17.89 9.91 -7.35
CA GLY A 32 -18.64 8.82 -6.71
C GLY A 32 -18.13 7.41 -7.02
N THR A 33 -17.58 7.17 -8.21
CA THR A 33 -17.21 5.82 -8.68
C THR A 33 -15.75 5.46 -8.36
N MET A 34 -14.83 6.42 -8.45
CA MET A 34 -13.41 6.16 -8.21
C MET A 34 -13.08 6.08 -6.72
N PHE A 35 -13.59 7.02 -5.92
CA PHE A 35 -13.26 7.13 -4.50
C PHE A 35 -14.01 6.12 -3.63
N SER A 36 -15.21 5.68 -4.03
CA SER A 36 -15.92 4.59 -3.36
C SER A 36 -15.20 3.25 -3.51
N GLY A 37 -14.68 2.95 -4.72
CA GLY A 37 -13.88 1.75 -4.96
C GLY A 37 -12.57 1.75 -4.18
N LEU A 38 -11.87 2.89 -4.15
CA LEU A 38 -10.65 3.05 -3.37
C LEU A 38 -10.93 2.96 -1.85
N GLY A 39 -12.01 3.58 -1.38
CA GLY A 39 -12.45 3.52 0.02
C GLY A 39 -12.77 2.09 0.46
N GLY A 40 -13.52 1.34 -0.35
CA GLY A 40 -13.82 -0.07 -0.09
C GLY A 40 -12.57 -0.95 -0.03
N GLY A 41 -11.61 -0.74 -0.93
CA GLY A 41 -10.32 -1.45 -0.91
C GLY A 41 -9.51 -1.20 0.36
N LEU A 42 -9.44 0.06 0.81
CA LEU A 42 -8.76 0.44 2.05
C LEU A 42 -9.42 -0.18 3.29
N ILE A 43 -10.76 -0.21 3.34
CA ILE A 43 -11.51 -0.87 4.42
C ILE A 43 -11.21 -2.37 4.43
N ALA A 44 -11.22 -3.04 3.27
CA ALA A 44 -10.95 -4.47 3.18
C ALA A 44 -9.53 -4.83 3.66
N VAL A 45 -8.52 -4.07 3.22
CA VAL A 45 -7.12 -4.27 3.67
C VAL A 45 -6.98 -4.01 5.16
N GLY A 46 -7.59 -2.92 5.66
CA GLY A 46 -7.60 -2.59 7.08
C GLY A 46 -8.26 -3.68 7.93
N ALA A 47 -9.42 -4.19 7.51
CA ALA A 47 -10.15 -5.26 8.19
C ALA A 47 -9.34 -6.57 8.23
N LEU A 48 -8.69 -6.95 7.12
CA LEU A 48 -7.81 -8.13 7.09
C LEU A 48 -6.63 -7.98 8.05
N GLN A 49 -6.04 -6.79 8.15
CA GLN A 49 -4.97 -6.51 9.11
C GLN A 49 -5.47 -6.60 10.56
N VAL A 50 -6.61 -5.99 10.88
CA VAL A 50 -7.24 -6.08 12.21
C VAL A 50 -7.51 -7.54 12.59
N PHE A 51 -8.04 -8.34 11.66
CA PHE A 51 -8.31 -9.76 11.89
C PHE A 51 -7.02 -10.54 12.19
N ARG A 52 -5.95 -10.32 11.40
CA ARG A 52 -4.65 -10.95 11.64
C ARG A 52 -4.09 -10.61 13.02
N TRP A 53 -4.15 -9.34 13.44
CA TRP A 53 -3.67 -8.91 14.75
C TRP A 53 -4.52 -9.45 15.90
N THR A 54 -5.84 -9.45 15.73
CA THR A 54 -6.76 -10.01 16.73
C THR A 54 -6.51 -11.51 16.92
N LYS A 55 -6.24 -12.25 15.82
CA LYS A 55 -5.86 -13.66 15.89
C LYS A 55 -4.50 -13.84 16.58
N TYR A 56 -3.51 -13.01 16.25
CA TYR A 56 -2.19 -13.01 16.89
C TYR A 56 -2.25 -12.77 18.41
N GLU A 57 -3.14 -11.91 18.89
CA GLU A 57 -3.30 -11.69 20.34
C GLU A 57 -3.99 -12.87 21.05
N LYS A 58 -5.01 -13.47 20.42
CA LYS A 58 -5.86 -14.50 21.03
C LYS A 58 -5.29 -15.91 20.95
N ASP A 59 -4.51 -16.23 19.92
CA ASP A 59 -4.01 -17.58 19.64
C ASP A 59 -2.50 -17.67 19.88
N ALA A 60 -2.11 -18.39 20.93
CA ALA A 60 -0.71 -18.54 21.33
C ALA A 60 0.11 -19.37 20.31
N GLU A 61 -0.49 -20.37 19.68
CA GLU A 61 0.18 -21.21 18.68
C GLU A 61 0.40 -20.43 17.38
N TYR A 62 -0.60 -19.63 16.96
CA TYR A 62 -0.45 -18.73 15.82
C TYR A 62 0.60 -17.64 16.08
N ARG A 63 0.64 -17.09 17.30
CA ARG A 63 1.65 -16.10 17.70
C ARG A 63 3.07 -16.66 17.59
N GLU A 64 3.31 -17.85 18.14
CA GLU A 64 4.63 -18.48 18.12
C GLU A 64 5.11 -18.72 16.68
N LYS A 65 4.24 -19.24 15.81
CA LYS A 65 4.55 -19.42 14.37
C LYS A 65 4.94 -18.10 13.71
N VAL A 66 4.16 -17.05 13.94
CA VAL A 66 4.41 -15.72 13.37
C VAL A 66 5.71 -15.12 13.92
N ASP A 67 6.02 -15.29 15.20
CA ASP A 67 7.26 -14.78 15.80
C ASP A 67 8.50 -15.49 15.25
N VAL A 68 8.43 -16.81 15.05
CA VAL A 68 9.48 -17.59 14.38
C VAL A 68 9.66 -17.12 12.93
N GLU A 69 8.57 -16.94 12.20
CA GLU A 69 8.60 -16.47 10.81
C GLU A 69 9.15 -15.04 10.68
N ILE A 70 8.83 -14.14 11.60
CA ILE A 70 9.33 -12.76 11.61
C ILE A 70 10.80 -12.71 12.06
N GLY A 71 11.22 -13.64 12.92
CA GLY A 71 12.60 -13.77 13.40
C GLY A 71 13.56 -14.18 12.29
N ASP A 72 13.12 -15.04 11.38
CA ASP A 72 13.92 -15.62 10.28
C ASP A 72 14.41 -14.53 9.30
N GLU A 73 15.73 -14.45 9.12
CA GLU A 73 16.37 -13.55 8.17
C GLU A 73 15.94 -13.81 6.72
N ARG A 74 15.69 -15.08 6.36
CA ARG A 74 15.22 -15.45 5.03
C ARG A 74 13.85 -14.83 4.74
N ASN A 75 12.93 -14.88 5.70
CA ASN A 75 11.62 -14.27 5.55
C ASN A 75 11.69 -12.74 5.50
N LYS A 76 12.58 -12.11 6.26
CA LYS A 76 12.86 -10.68 6.14
C LYS A 76 13.34 -10.32 4.73
N TYR A 77 14.28 -11.10 4.19
CA TYR A 77 14.78 -10.90 2.83
C TYR A 77 13.68 -11.05 1.78
N ILE A 78 12.89 -12.12 1.84
CA ILE A 78 11.76 -12.36 0.92
C ILE A 78 10.74 -11.22 1.02
N SER A 79 10.43 -10.75 2.23
CA SER A 79 9.53 -9.61 2.42
C SER A 79 10.07 -8.31 1.84
N MET A 80 11.37 -8.02 1.96
CA MET A 80 11.97 -6.84 1.34
C MET A 80 11.95 -6.95 -0.18
N LEU A 81 12.26 -8.14 -0.70
CA LEU A 81 12.26 -8.42 -2.13
C LEU A 81 10.84 -8.28 -2.73
N SER A 82 9.81 -8.78 -2.06
CA SER A 82 8.42 -8.64 -2.52
C SER A 82 7.95 -7.18 -2.56
N TRP A 83 8.32 -6.37 -1.56
CA TRP A 83 8.07 -4.92 -1.59
C TRP A 83 8.80 -4.23 -2.74
N SER A 84 10.03 -4.65 -3.05
CA SER A 84 10.77 -4.11 -4.20
C SER A 84 10.08 -4.44 -5.53
N TYR A 85 9.66 -5.70 -5.73
CA TYR A 85 8.93 -6.11 -6.93
C TYR A 85 7.58 -5.42 -7.06
N THR A 86 6.87 -5.20 -5.95
CA THR A 86 5.61 -4.44 -5.94
C THR A 86 5.84 -2.99 -6.40
N GLY A 87 6.92 -2.35 -5.93
CA GLY A 87 7.30 -1.01 -6.39
C GLY A 87 7.62 -0.97 -7.88
N TYR A 88 8.39 -1.95 -8.39
CA TYR A 88 8.68 -2.05 -9.84
C TYR A 88 7.41 -2.26 -10.66
N ALA A 89 6.53 -3.16 -10.24
CA ALA A 89 5.26 -3.42 -10.90
C ALA A 89 4.38 -2.17 -10.93
N ALA A 90 4.29 -1.42 -9.83
CA ALA A 90 3.51 -0.19 -9.76
C ALA A 90 4.01 0.87 -10.75
N ILE A 91 5.32 1.05 -10.89
CA ILE A 91 5.92 1.97 -11.88
C ILE A 91 5.57 1.55 -13.31
N ILE A 92 5.71 0.26 -13.62
CA ILE A 92 5.41 -0.27 -14.96
C ILE A 92 3.92 -0.09 -15.29
N ILE A 93 3.03 -0.44 -14.35
CA ILE A 93 1.58 -0.28 -14.53
C ILE A 93 1.22 1.19 -14.74
N ALA A 94 1.79 2.11 -13.96
CA ALA A 94 1.54 3.53 -14.12
C ALA A 94 2.05 4.07 -15.47
N ALA A 95 3.22 3.62 -15.93
CA ALA A 95 3.78 4.01 -17.23
C ALA A 95 2.99 3.44 -18.42
N ILE A 96 2.57 2.18 -18.37
CA ILE A 96 1.69 1.59 -19.39
C ILE A 96 0.33 2.30 -19.37
N GLY A 97 -0.22 2.56 -18.19
CA GLY A 97 -1.46 3.29 -18.03
C GLY A 97 -1.40 4.70 -18.62
N SER A 98 -0.30 5.43 -18.43
CA SER A 98 -0.14 6.77 -19.01
C SER A 98 -0.08 6.72 -20.54
N LEU A 99 0.62 5.72 -21.11
CA LEU A 99 0.65 5.52 -22.56
C LEU A 99 -0.73 5.22 -23.13
N ILE A 100 -1.51 4.34 -22.48
CA ILE A 100 -2.88 4.04 -22.90
C ILE A 100 -3.76 5.30 -22.80
N ALA A 101 -3.67 6.05 -21.70
CA ALA A 101 -4.41 7.29 -21.52
C ALA A 101 -4.08 8.34 -22.60
N PHE A 102 -2.82 8.43 -23.01
CA PHE A 102 -2.38 9.27 -24.11
C PHE A 102 -3.01 8.86 -25.46
N ILE A 103 -3.00 7.56 -25.78
CA ILE A 103 -3.62 7.04 -27.02
C ILE A 103 -5.13 7.29 -27.04
N LEU A 104 -5.80 7.18 -25.90
CA LEU A 104 -7.22 7.45 -25.73
C LEU A 104 -7.56 8.96 -25.63
N LYS A 105 -6.57 9.85 -25.77
CA LYS A 105 -6.71 11.31 -25.63
C LYS A 105 -7.34 11.75 -24.30
N GLN A 106 -7.06 11.02 -23.23
CA GLN A 106 -7.48 11.35 -21.87
C GLN A 106 -6.36 12.14 -21.17
N ASP A 107 -6.27 13.42 -21.48
CA ASP A 107 -5.14 14.27 -21.06
C ASP A 107 -4.98 14.37 -19.53
N GLU A 108 -6.09 14.48 -18.80
CA GLU A 108 -6.08 14.54 -17.33
C GLU A 108 -5.56 13.24 -16.71
N LEU A 109 -6.04 12.07 -17.17
CA LEU A 109 -5.60 10.77 -16.67
C LEU A 109 -4.12 10.53 -17.01
N ASN A 110 -3.70 10.89 -18.22
CA ASN A 110 -2.30 10.83 -18.62
C ASN A 110 -1.42 11.71 -17.72
N ARG A 111 -1.86 12.93 -17.40
CA ARG A 111 -1.12 13.84 -16.49
C ARG A 111 -0.96 13.22 -15.11
N TYR A 112 -2.02 12.68 -14.52
CA TYR A 112 -1.96 12.06 -13.19
C TYR A 112 -1.04 10.84 -13.15
N LEU A 113 -1.17 9.92 -14.12
CA LEU A 113 -0.33 8.72 -14.19
C LEU A 113 1.13 9.08 -14.47
N SER A 114 1.37 10.05 -15.36
CA SER A 114 2.70 10.51 -15.71
C SER A 114 3.45 11.16 -14.55
N CYS A 115 2.78 12.06 -13.83
CA CYS A 115 3.34 12.64 -12.61
C CYS A 115 3.60 11.57 -11.54
N THR A 116 2.70 10.59 -11.41
CA THR A 116 2.83 9.51 -10.41
C THR A 116 4.06 8.65 -10.67
N PHE A 117 4.24 8.10 -11.88
CA PHE A 117 5.41 7.26 -12.15
C PHE A 117 6.71 8.07 -12.11
N GLY A 118 6.70 9.33 -12.56
CA GLY A 118 7.85 10.23 -12.47
C GLY A 118 8.27 10.47 -11.02
N PHE A 119 7.31 10.72 -10.15
CA PHE A 119 7.56 10.90 -8.71
C PHE A 119 8.07 9.62 -8.04
N MET A 120 7.50 8.45 -8.38
CA MET A 120 8.01 7.16 -7.91
C MET A 120 9.46 6.91 -8.32
N MET A 121 9.85 7.30 -9.54
CA MET A 121 11.24 7.19 -10.02
C MET A 121 12.20 8.10 -9.24
N ILE A 122 11.77 9.32 -8.91
CA ILE A 122 12.56 10.24 -8.07
C ILE A 122 12.74 9.65 -6.67
N ILE A 123 11.66 9.17 -6.04
CA ILE A 123 11.75 8.53 -4.72
C ILE A 123 12.71 7.34 -4.77
N ARG A 124 12.59 6.48 -5.78
CA ARG A 124 13.49 5.32 -5.97
C ARG A 124 14.95 5.75 -6.09
N TYR A 125 15.22 6.83 -6.81
CA TYR A 125 16.58 7.35 -6.95
C TYR A 125 17.13 7.89 -5.62
N ILE A 126 16.33 8.67 -4.88
CA ILE A 126 16.71 9.21 -3.56
C ILE A 126 16.97 8.07 -2.57
N THR A 127 16.07 7.08 -2.51
CA THR A 127 16.22 5.94 -1.59
C THR A 127 17.45 5.11 -1.94
N TYR A 128 17.73 4.89 -3.22
CA TYR A 128 18.98 4.26 -3.67
C TYR A 128 20.21 5.05 -3.22
N PHE A 129 20.22 6.37 -3.40
CA PHE A 129 21.33 7.23 -2.99
C PHE A 129 21.57 7.24 -1.47
N ILE A 130 20.51 7.24 -0.67
CA ILE A 130 20.60 7.14 0.79
C ILE A 130 21.14 5.77 1.20
N ALA A 131 20.70 4.70 0.53
CA ALA A 131 21.15 3.34 0.81
C ALA A 131 22.64 3.16 0.47
N THR A 132 23.11 3.70 -0.66
CA THR A 132 24.51 3.61 -1.06
C THR A 132 25.46 4.48 -0.24
N ARG A 133 24.97 5.54 0.42
CA ARG A 133 25.79 6.33 1.37
C ARG A 133 25.97 5.68 2.74
N LYS A 134 25.12 4.73 3.10
CA LYS A 134 25.16 4.02 4.39
C LYS A 134 26.00 2.74 4.35
N ASN A 135 26.27 2.24 3.14
CA ASN A 135 27.22 1.15 2.89
C ASN A 135 28.61 1.73 2.58
#